data_AF-A0A8C5F9E7-F1
#
_entry.id   AF-A0A8C5F9E7-F1
#
_cell.length_a   1.000
_cell.length_b   1.000
_cell.length_c   1.000
_cell.angle_alpha   90.00
_cell.angle_beta   90.00
_cell.angle_gamma   90.00
#
_symmetry.space_group_name_H-M   'P 1'
#
loop_
_entity.id
_entity.type
_entity.pdbx_description
1 polymer ?
#
loop_
_entity_poly.entity_id
_entity_poly.type
_entity_poly.pdbx_seq_one_letter_code
_entity_poly.pdbx_strand_id
1 'polypeptide(L)'
;VCVCSISSSLLAGFTCTRVVTLTKARIPRLVRACRRRGRQRVILQETQLTCMYNLIKNETDVTSFNLYPPDVLLYYDYSLVPQANCKSYFQELAEADFSVFSTTLQFKRAELFTNARSCLGITGTGLSENNVMVLGNMCCTLDSSVIENSDPSILEKLKNCKDFTSQQVTAMETLLLSGNTTYGAPSTWNGQTLEDLEILPLYLTQPFYEKFDTVFNKECFLFFGISYFLGVLLIPDEECTSGAITQVTISDPTFPFDYTTAAQFNSCLSATTTRDNLAAITQAVDDTEYLRIVLDKLQEVGHWADQVKVLGPASRTATSEDISMWNITQIDTLSDLMNSANGEWDPTLVSSTTNSHLECGGH
;
A
#
# COMPACT_ATOMS: atom_id res chain seq x y z
N VAL A 1 -22.97 28.52 23.24
CA VAL A 1 -23.40 28.04 21.90
C VAL A 1 -22.73 26.70 21.68
N CYS A 2 -23.49 25.60 21.73
CA CYS A 2 -22.93 24.25 21.61
C CYS A 2 -22.32 24.04 20.23
N VAL A 3 -21.02 23.74 20.18
CA VAL A 3 -20.37 23.22 18.98
C VAL A 3 -20.72 21.73 18.93
N CYS A 4 -21.66 21.35 18.07
CA CYS A 4 -21.88 19.94 17.78
C CYS A 4 -20.59 19.37 17.18
N SER A 5 -19.90 18.49 17.91
CA SER A 5 -18.76 17.75 17.37
C SER A 5 -19.28 16.74 16.35
N ILE A 6 -19.23 17.09 15.06
CA ILE A 6 -19.56 16.15 13.98
C ILE A 6 -18.45 15.07 13.96
N SER A 7 -18.81 13.78 13.92
CA SER A 7 -17.83 12.70 13.88
C SER A 7 -17.10 12.64 12.51
N SER A 8 -15.89 12.08 12.47
CA SER A 8 -15.14 11.96 11.21
C SER A 8 -15.88 11.08 10.20
N SER A 9 -16.57 10.02 10.66
CA SER A 9 -17.39 9.15 9.82
C SER A 9 -18.55 9.88 9.15
N LEU A 10 -19.20 10.82 9.87
CA LEU A 10 -20.27 11.64 9.29
C LEU A 10 -19.71 12.65 8.27
N LEU A 11 -18.49 13.16 8.47
CA LEU A 11 -17.80 14.02 7.52
C LEU A 11 -17.25 13.25 6.31
N ALA A 12 -16.96 11.96 6.44
CA ALA A 12 -16.55 11.10 5.32
C ALA A 12 -17.75 10.63 4.47
N GLY A 13 -18.96 10.61 5.02
CA GLY A 13 -20.15 10.05 4.36
C GLY A 13 -20.98 11.01 3.50
N PHE A 14 -20.56 12.26 3.28
CA PHE A 14 -21.37 13.20 2.48
C PHE A 14 -21.19 12.96 0.97
N THR A 15 -22.25 13.21 0.19
CA THR A 15 -22.19 13.22 -1.28
C THR A 15 -22.27 14.65 -1.80
N CYS A 16 -21.65 14.91 -2.96
CA CYS A 16 -21.65 16.25 -3.55
C CYS A 16 -23.07 16.80 -3.74
N THR A 17 -23.99 15.95 -4.22
CA THR A 17 -25.41 16.29 -4.42
C THR A 17 -26.10 16.76 -3.15
N ARG A 18 -25.75 16.18 -1.99
CA ARG A 18 -26.31 16.56 -0.68
C ARG A 18 -25.67 17.83 -0.11
N VAL A 19 -24.42 18.14 -0.45
CA VAL A 19 -23.75 19.36 0.05
C VAL A 19 -24.22 20.61 -0.70
N VAL A 20 -24.52 20.49 -1.99
CA VAL A 20 -25.03 21.60 -2.82
C VAL A 20 -26.40 22.10 -2.33
N THR A 21 -27.19 21.28 -1.63
CA THR A 21 -28.47 21.69 -1.04
C THR A 21 -28.32 22.50 0.25
N LEU A 22 -27.10 22.59 0.81
CA LEU A 22 -26.83 23.46 1.95
C LEU A 22 -26.79 24.93 1.53
N THR A 23 -27.09 25.82 2.48
CA THR A 23 -26.93 27.26 2.24
C THR A 23 -25.46 27.60 1.97
N LYS A 24 -25.21 28.51 1.01
CA LYS A 24 -23.84 28.93 0.61
C LYS A 24 -22.95 29.28 1.80
N ALA A 25 -23.50 29.93 2.83
CA ALA A 25 -22.76 30.31 4.03
C ALA A 25 -22.29 29.13 4.93
N ARG A 26 -22.88 27.93 4.77
CA ARG A 26 -22.53 26.73 5.56
C ARG A 26 -21.49 25.85 4.87
N ILE A 27 -21.36 25.95 3.55
CA ILE A 27 -20.49 25.09 2.75
C ILE A 27 -19.00 25.25 3.12
N PRO A 28 -18.41 26.45 3.20
CA PRO A 28 -17.01 26.59 3.59
C PRO A 28 -16.73 26.06 5.00
N ARG A 29 -17.69 26.21 5.93
CA ARG A 29 -17.56 25.67 7.30
C ARG A 29 -17.50 24.15 7.31
N LEU A 30 -18.30 23.49 6.46
CA LEU A 30 -18.25 22.04 6.32
C LEU A 30 -16.90 21.58 5.76
N VAL A 31 -16.42 22.19 4.67
CA VAL A 31 -15.15 21.80 4.05
C VAL A 31 -13.98 22.00 5.02
N ARG A 32 -13.94 23.14 5.73
CA ARG A 32 -12.92 23.41 6.75
C ARG A 32 -13.01 22.43 7.93
N ALA A 33 -14.21 22.00 8.32
CA ALA A 33 -14.38 21.02 9.40
C ALA A 33 -13.83 19.61 9.06
N CYS A 34 -13.67 19.30 7.76
CA CYS A 34 -13.01 18.08 7.31
C CYS A 34 -11.48 18.12 7.47
N ARG A 35 -10.89 19.29 7.71
CA ARG A 35 -9.46 19.40 7.98
C ARG A 35 -9.16 18.86 9.38
N ARG A 36 -8.75 17.59 9.44
CA ARG A 36 -8.34 16.88 10.65
C ARG A 36 -7.03 16.16 10.40
N ARG A 37 -6.22 16.01 11.46
CA ARG A 37 -4.88 15.40 11.40
C ARG A 37 -4.81 14.16 12.28
N GLY A 38 -3.78 13.34 12.05
CA GLY A 38 -3.53 12.11 12.82
C GLY A 38 -4.72 11.16 12.81
N ARG A 39 -5.01 10.54 13.98
CA ARG A 39 -6.09 9.55 14.15
C ARG A 39 -7.51 10.06 13.85
N GLN A 40 -7.68 11.38 13.75
CA GLN A 40 -8.98 12.00 13.45
C GLN A 40 -9.14 12.38 11.98
N ARG A 41 -8.12 12.13 11.13
CA ARG A 41 -8.15 12.44 9.70
C ARG A 41 -9.42 11.91 9.06
N VAL A 42 -10.06 12.75 8.24
CA VAL A 42 -11.23 12.35 7.47
C VAL A 42 -10.73 11.76 6.15
N ILE A 43 -11.08 10.50 5.87
CA ILE A 43 -10.78 9.88 4.58
C ILE A 43 -11.81 10.39 3.56
N LEU A 44 -11.32 11.00 2.49
CA LEU A 44 -12.14 11.66 1.47
C LEU A 44 -11.84 11.03 0.11
N GLN A 45 -12.88 10.74 -0.66
CA GLN A 45 -12.79 10.16 -2.00
C GLN A 45 -12.60 11.25 -3.06
N GLU A 46 -12.02 10.91 -4.21
CA GLU A 46 -11.77 11.83 -5.34
C GLU A 46 -12.99 12.68 -5.73
N THR A 47 -14.17 12.07 -5.77
CA THR A 47 -15.42 12.77 -6.11
C THR A 47 -15.82 13.82 -5.08
N GLN A 48 -15.56 13.54 -3.79
CA GLN A 48 -15.79 14.49 -2.70
C GLN A 48 -14.79 15.64 -2.77
N LEU A 49 -13.52 15.36 -3.02
CA LEU A 49 -12.45 16.36 -3.10
C LEU A 49 -12.65 17.32 -4.28
N THR A 50 -12.96 16.78 -5.46
CA THR A 50 -13.29 17.57 -6.64
C THR A 50 -14.52 18.46 -6.40
N CYS A 51 -15.53 17.92 -5.72
CA CYS A 51 -16.71 18.69 -5.33
C CYS A 51 -16.37 19.81 -4.35
N MET A 52 -15.62 19.49 -3.29
CA MET A 52 -15.20 20.44 -2.26
C MET A 52 -14.48 21.63 -2.89
N TYR A 53 -13.50 21.38 -3.77
CA TYR A 53 -12.80 22.45 -4.48
C TYR A 53 -13.76 23.31 -5.31
N ASN A 54 -14.63 22.67 -6.11
CA ASN A 54 -15.61 23.40 -6.94
C ASN A 54 -16.55 24.30 -6.13
N LEU A 55 -16.82 23.93 -4.87
CA LEU A 55 -17.65 24.68 -3.95
C LEU A 55 -16.91 25.84 -3.27
N ILE A 56 -15.61 25.74 -3.03
CA ILE A 56 -14.82 26.76 -2.32
C ILE A 56 -13.99 27.65 -3.24
N LYS A 57 -13.84 27.32 -4.53
CA LYS A 57 -12.91 28.02 -5.44
C LYS A 57 -13.12 29.52 -5.59
N ASN A 58 -14.31 30.02 -5.23
CA ASN A 58 -14.67 31.44 -5.27
C ASN A 58 -14.68 32.11 -3.89
N GLU A 59 -14.29 31.41 -2.83
CA GLU A 59 -14.17 31.98 -1.49
C GLU A 59 -12.95 32.89 -1.40
N THR A 60 -13.06 33.98 -0.62
CA THR A 60 -11.99 34.98 -0.50
C THR A 60 -10.73 34.43 0.16
N ASP A 61 -10.87 33.38 0.96
CA ASP A 61 -9.79 32.73 1.69
C ASP A 61 -9.34 31.41 1.06
N VAL A 62 -9.69 31.12 -0.19
CA VAL A 62 -9.29 29.88 -0.90
C VAL A 62 -7.77 29.67 -0.93
N THR A 63 -6.98 30.75 -0.91
CA THR A 63 -5.50 30.69 -0.84
C THR A 63 -4.93 30.59 0.58
N SER A 64 -5.79 30.58 1.60
CA SER A 64 -5.43 30.23 2.98
C SER A 64 -5.44 28.72 3.14
N PHE A 65 -4.47 28.05 2.50
CA PHE A 65 -4.41 26.59 2.33
C PHE A 65 -4.51 25.82 3.66
N ASN A 66 -3.99 26.40 4.74
CA ASN A 66 -4.05 25.86 6.09
C ASN A 66 -5.47 25.77 6.69
N LEU A 67 -6.49 26.34 6.03
CA LEU A 67 -7.89 26.23 6.44
C LEU A 67 -8.59 25.00 5.85
N TYR A 68 -8.05 24.41 4.78
CA TYR A 68 -8.70 23.34 4.01
C TYR A 68 -7.99 21.99 4.19
N PRO A 69 -8.69 20.86 4.01
CA PRO A 69 -8.06 19.55 4.08
C PRO A 69 -6.93 19.42 3.05
N PRO A 70 -5.77 18.84 3.40
CA PRO A 70 -4.64 18.67 2.47
C PRO A 70 -5.04 18.02 1.14
N ASP A 71 -5.90 17.02 1.18
CA ASP A 71 -6.34 16.26 0.01
C ASP A 71 -7.16 17.11 -0.99
N VAL A 72 -7.82 18.18 -0.55
CA VAL A 72 -8.58 19.06 -1.46
C VAL A 72 -7.60 19.88 -2.32
N LEU A 73 -6.41 20.20 -1.80
CA LEU A 73 -5.39 20.96 -2.51
C LEU A 73 -4.89 20.23 -3.77
N LEU A 74 -4.99 18.89 -3.82
CA LEU A 74 -4.67 18.07 -5.01
C LEU A 74 -5.50 18.45 -6.24
N TYR A 75 -6.67 19.04 -6.03
CA TYR A 75 -7.63 19.40 -7.08
C TYR A 75 -7.68 20.91 -7.35
N TYR A 76 -6.84 21.71 -6.68
CA TYR A 76 -6.75 23.13 -6.95
C TYR A 76 -6.26 23.38 -8.38
N ASP A 77 -6.75 24.46 -8.98
CA ASP A 77 -6.14 25.00 -10.18
C ASP A 77 -4.86 25.74 -9.78
N TYR A 78 -3.72 25.08 -9.95
CA TYR A 78 -2.42 25.62 -9.54
C TYR A 78 -2.08 26.94 -10.27
N SER A 79 -2.63 27.18 -11.46
CA SER A 79 -2.42 28.43 -12.19
C SER A 79 -2.94 29.67 -11.44
N LEU A 80 -3.85 29.46 -10.48
CA LEU A 80 -4.42 30.50 -9.61
C LEU A 80 -3.70 30.64 -8.27
N VAL A 81 -2.72 29.78 -7.98
CA VAL A 81 -1.91 29.87 -6.75
C VAL A 81 -0.92 31.03 -6.89
N PRO A 82 -0.96 32.05 -6.03
CA PRO A 82 -0.02 33.16 -6.10
C PRO A 82 1.42 32.67 -5.90
N GLN A 83 2.34 33.11 -6.76
CA GLN A 83 3.75 32.72 -6.69
C GLN A 83 4.36 32.95 -5.29
N ALA A 84 4.00 34.06 -4.63
CA ALA A 84 4.47 34.38 -3.28
C ALA A 84 4.06 33.33 -2.21
N ASN A 85 2.97 32.60 -2.46
CA ASN A 85 2.41 31.62 -1.54
C ASN A 85 2.61 30.17 -2.01
N CYS A 86 3.29 29.94 -3.14
CA CYS A 86 3.40 28.60 -3.72
C CYS A 86 4.11 27.63 -2.75
N LYS A 87 5.11 28.09 -1.99
CA LYS A 87 5.78 27.26 -0.97
C LYS A 87 4.79 26.82 0.11
N SER A 88 3.95 27.74 0.58
CA SER A 88 2.91 27.44 1.58
C SER A 88 1.86 26.47 1.03
N TYR A 89 1.53 26.54 -0.26
CA TYR A 89 0.67 25.55 -0.91
C TYR A 89 1.27 24.14 -0.83
N PHE A 90 2.53 23.96 -1.22
CA PHE A 90 3.18 22.65 -1.18
C PHE A 90 3.41 22.15 0.25
N GLN A 91 3.73 23.04 1.20
CA GLN A 91 3.82 22.67 2.62
C GLN A 91 2.52 22.10 3.18
N GLU A 92 1.37 22.63 2.74
CA GLU A 92 0.06 22.11 3.15
C GLU A 92 -0.33 20.84 2.36
N LEU A 93 0.03 20.78 1.07
CA LEU A 93 -0.16 19.61 0.22
C LEU A 93 0.70 18.42 0.66
N ALA A 94 1.81 18.65 1.36
CA ALA A 94 2.74 17.65 1.85
C ALA A 94 2.08 16.57 2.72
N GLU A 95 0.92 16.86 3.31
CA GLU A 95 0.15 15.91 4.12
C GLU A 95 -0.95 15.19 3.33
N ALA A 96 -1.13 15.47 2.04
CA ALA A 96 -2.18 14.87 1.22
C ALA A 96 -1.92 13.39 0.92
N ASP A 97 -3.01 12.65 0.66
CA ASP A 97 -2.95 11.28 0.16
C ASP A 97 -2.96 11.27 -1.37
N PHE A 98 -1.78 11.14 -1.98
CA PHE A 98 -1.63 11.12 -3.43
C PHE A 98 -2.17 9.82 -4.07
N SER A 99 -2.52 8.80 -3.28
CA SER A 99 -3.16 7.57 -3.76
C SER A 99 -4.64 7.77 -4.11
N VAL A 100 -5.24 8.91 -3.76
CA VAL A 100 -6.68 9.16 -3.97
C VAL A 100 -7.06 9.33 -5.45
N PHE A 101 -6.09 9.68 -6.31
CA PHE A 101 -6.35 9.88 -7.73
C PHE A 101 -6.81 8.59 -8.40
N SER A 102 -7.90 8.68 -9.16
CA SER A 102 -8.28 7.61 -10.09
C SER A 102 -7.23 7.45 -11.20
N THR A 103 -7.32 6.34 -11.93
CA THR A 103 -6.50 6.10 -13.14
C THR A 103 -6.62 7.24 -14.16
N THR A 104 -7.77 7.92 -14.22
CA THR A 104 -8.00 9.06 -15.12
C THR A 104 -7.26 10.32 -14.67
N LEU A 105 -7.14 10.56 -13.36
CA LEU A 105 -6.49 11.76 -12.82
C LEU A 105 -5.06 11.52 -12.32
N GLN A 106 -4.52 10.31 -12.49
CA GLN A 106 -3.18 9.95 -12.05
C GLN A 106 -2.07 10.84 -12.65
N PHE A 107 -2.28 11.39 -13.86
CA PHE A 107 -1.37 12.35 -14.49
C PHE A 107 -1.10 13.60 -13.64
N LYS A 108 -2.03 13.95 -12.73
CA LYS A 108 -1.88 15.09 -11.82
C LYS A 108 -0.67 14.97 -10.90
N ARG A 109 -0.20 13.76 -10.59
CA ARG A 109 1.02 13.55 -9.79
C ARG A 109 2.24 14.20 -10.46
N ALA A 110 2.44 13.92 -11.75
CA ALA A 110 3.52 14.49 -12.55
C ALA A 110 3.36 16.01 -12.75
N GLU A 111 2.12 16.48 -12.96
CA GLU A 111 1.80 17.90 -13.08
C GLU A 111 2.13 18.67 -11.79
N LEU A 112 1.70 18.14 -10.64
CA LEU A 112 1.98 18.72 -9.32
C LEU A 112 3.47 18.76 -9.01
N PHE A 113 4.21 17.70 -9.35
CA PHE A 113 5.66 17.70 -9.17
C PHE A 113 6.35 18.73 -10.09
N THR A 114 5.90 18.88 -11.33
CA THR A 114 6.40 19.92 -12.24
C THR A 114 6.18 21.33 -11.68
N ASN A 115 4.98 21.58 -11.15
CA ASN A 115 4.62 22.83 -10.49
C ASN A 115 5.48 23.08 -9.24
N ALA A 116 5.74 22.04 -8.45
CA ALA A 116 6.60 22.10 -7.29
C ALA A 116 8.05 22.47 -7.65
N ARG A 117 8.59 21.88 -8.73
CA ARG A 117 9.93 22.24 -9.21
C ARG A 117 10.03 23.70 -9.61
N SER A 118 9.02 24.21 -10.31
CA SER A 118 8.94 25.63 -10.67
C SER A 118 8.86 26.54 -9.44
N CYS A 119 8.00 26.20 -8.48
CA CYS A 119 7.85 26.96 -7.24
C CYS A 119 9.13 27.01 -6.39
N LEU A 120 9.77 25.86 -6.21
CA LEU A 120 10.88 25.67 -5.28
C LEU A 120 12.26 25.88 -5.93
N GLY A 121 12.30 26.18 -7.23
CA GLY A 121 13.55 26.39 -7.98
C GLY A 121 14.39 25.13 -8.13
N ILE A 122 13.75 23.96 -8.30
CA ILE A 122 14.44 22.67 -8.39
C ILE A 122 14.90 22.44 -9.83
N THR A 123 16.20 22.60 -10.09
CA THR A 123 16.82 22.43 -11.42
C THR A 123 17.59 21.12 -11.58
N GLY A 124 17.98 20.47 -10.48
CA GLY A 124 18.72 19.20 -10.48
C GLY A 124 17.83 17.96 -10.58
N THR A 125 18.46 16.79 -10.69
CA THR A 125 17.77 15.48 -10.71
C THR A 125 17.30 15.04 -9.33
N GLY A 126 17.88 15.57 -8.25
CA GLY A 126 17.52 15.26 -6.87
C GLY A 126 16.91 16.44 -6.11
N LEU A 127 16.44 16.15 -4.90
CA LEU A 127 15.87 17.10 -3.96
C LEU A 127 16.85 17.40 -2.82
N SER A 128 16.96 18.67 -2.42
CA SER A 128 17.61 19.04 -1.16
C SER A 128 16.73 18.65 0.04
N GLU A 129 17.32 18.55 1.24
CA GLU A 129 16.59 18.31 2.49
C GLU A 129 15.39 19.26 2.67
N ASN A 130 15.58 20.57 2.42
CA ASN A 130 14.49 21.54 2.51
C ASN A 130 13.38 21.29 1.47
N ASN A 131 13.71 20.79 0.28
CA ASN A 131 12.70 20.43 -0.72
C ASN A 131 11.95 19.16 -0.30
N VAL A 132 12.65 18.15 0.21
CA VAL A 132 12.03 16.93 0.76
C VAL A 132 11.03 17.29 1.87
N MET A 133 11.42 18.17 2.79
CA MET A 133 10.53 18.64 3.86
C MET A 133 9.27 19.35 3.34
N VAL A 134 9.40 20.18 2.30
CA VAL A 134 8.27 20.90 1.71
C VAL A 134 7.34 19.97 0.91
N LEU A 135 7.87 18.93 0.29
CA LEU A 135 7.10 18.03 -0.57
C LEU A 135 6.41 16.91 0.20
N GLY A 136 6.97 16.45 1.32
CA GLY A 136 6.37 15.45 2.20
C GLY A 136 5.86 14.21 1.45
N ASN A 137 4.57 13.89 1.58
CA ASN A 137 3.97 12.71 0.96
C ASN A 137 3.97 12.72 -0.58
N MET A 138 4.27 13.86 -1.21
CA MET A 138 4.53 13.87 -2.66
C MET A 138 5.74 12.98 -3.01
N CYS A 139 6.66 12.76 -2.07
CA CYS A 139 7.79 11.84 -2.24
C CYS A 139 7.36 10.42 -2.67
N CYS A 140 6.17 9.98 -2.27
CA CYS A 140 5.62 8.67 -2.64
C CYS A 140 5.36 8.52 -4.14
N THR A 141 5.23 9.62 -4.88
CA THR A 141 4.92 9.60 -6.31
C THR A 141 6.11 9.96 -7.19
N LEU A 142 7.30 10.10 -6.61
CA LEU A 142 8.50 10.48 -7.35
C LEU A 142 9.09 9.28 -8.07
N ASP A 143 9.65 9.56 -9.25
CA ASP A 143 10.40 8.57 -10.01
C ASP A 143 11.65 8.14 -9.24
N SER A 144 12.08 6.89 -9.46
CA SER A 144 13.26 6.28 -8.84
C SER A 144 14.51 7.15 -8.97
N SER A 145 14.75 7.73 -10.15
CA SER A 145 15.89 8.62 -10.40
C SER A 145 15.88 9.86 -9.51
N VAL A 146 14.71 10.41 -9.19
CA VAL A 146 14.61 11.57 -8.29
C VAL A 146 14.90 11.13 -6.87
N ILE A 147 14.36 9.98 -6.45
CA ILE A 147 14.58 9.43 -5.11
C ILE A 147 16.07 9.18 -4.87
N GLU A 148 16.73 8.46 -5.77
CA GLU A 148 18.15 8.08 -5.65
C GLU A 148 19.09 9.28 -5.54
N ASN A 149 18.80 10.36 -6.27
CA ASN A 149 19.63 11.56 -6.28
C ASN A 149 19.26 12.57 -5.17
N SER A 150 18.24 12.30 -4.36
CA SER A 150 17.76 13.20 -3.33
C SER A 150 18.54 13.06 -2.02
N ASP A 151 18.40 14.08 -1.19
CA ASP A 151 18.88 14.05 0.18
C ASP A 151 18.33 12.84 0.95
N PRO A 152 19.14 12.13 1.75
CA PRO A 152 18.74 10.94 2.49
C PRO A 152 17.51 11.10 3.40
N SER A 153 17.18 12.32 3.82
CA SER A 153 15.94 12.62 4.55
C SER A 153 14.66 12.21 3.79
N ILE A 154 14.77 11.93 2.48
CA ILE A 154 13.65 11.39 1.69
C ILE A 154 13.17 10.04 2.22
N LEU A 155 14.06 9.20 2.76
CA LEU A 155 13.70 7.89 3.34
C LEU A 155 12.67 8.05 4.47
N GLU A 156 12.79 9.10 5.28
CA GLU A 156 11.83 9.42 6.34
C GLU A 156 10.45 9.80 5.82
N LYS A 157 10.38 10.40 4.63
CA LYS A 157 9.10 10.69 3.97
C LYS A 157 8.49 9.44 3.36
N LEU A 158 9.34 8.58 2.78
CA LEU A 158 8.89 7.34 2.15
C LEU A 158 8.24 6.37 3.14
N LYS A 159 8.60 6.39 4.43
CA LYS A 159 7.89 5.64 5.50
C LYS A 159 6.37 5.86 5.54
N ASN A 160 5.88 7.00 5.04
CA ASN A 160 4.45 7.32 5.02
C ASN A 160 3.72 6.82 3.76
N CYS A 161 4.44 6.20 2.83
CA CYS A 161 3.89 5.71 1.58
C CYS A 161 3.21 4.35 1.78
N LYS A 162 2.15 4.11 1.01
CA LYS A 162 1.37 2.86 1.09
C LYS A 162 1.96 1.74 0.26
N ASP A 163 2.72 2.10 -0.78
CA ASP A 163 3.25 1.15 -1.74
C ASP A 163 4.41 1.77 -2.53
N PHE A 164 5.21 0.92 -3.17
CA PHE A 164 6.36 1.30 -3.97
C PHE A 164 6.47 0.45 -5.23
N THR A 165 6.96 1.07 -6.31
CA THR A 165 7.39 0.31 -7.48
C THR A 165 8.75 -0.34 -7.22
N SER A 166 9.07 -1.43 -7.94
CA SER A 166 10.39 -2.09 -7.86
C SER A 166 11.55 -1.13 -8.11
N GLN A 167 11.38 -0.16 -9.02
CA GLN A 167 12.38 0.86 -9.28
C GLN A 167 12.57 1.83 -8.11
N GLN A 168 11.50 2.21 -7.41
CA GLN A 168 11.60 3.03 -6.21
C GLN A 168 12.30 2.27 -5.08
N VAL A 169 12.03 0.97 -4.93
CA VAL A 169 12.74 0.09 -3.98
C VAL A 169 14.25 0.07 -4.27
N THR A 170 14.67 -0.15 -5.51
CA THR A 170 16.09 -0.13 -5.88
C THR A 170 16.75 1.22 -5.57
N ALA A 171 16.05 2.33 -5.79
CA ALA A 171 16.56 3.66 -5.44
C ALA A 171 16.72 3.85 -3.93
N MET A 172 15.75 3.37 -3.12
CA MET A 172 15.84 3.39 -1.66
C MET A 172 17.01 2.54 -1.15
N GLU A 173 17.18 1.33 -1.67
CA GLU A 173 18.31 0.47 -1.31
C GLU A 173 19.65 1.11 -1.68
N THR A 174 19.73 1.74 -2.84
CA THR A 174 20.93 2.47 -3.28
C THR A 174 21.30 3.58 -2.28
N LEU A 175 20.31 4.35 -1.82
CA LEU A 175 20.51 5.36 -0.77
C LEU A 175 20.99 4.73 0.54
N LEU A 176 20.31 3.69 1.04
CA LEU A 176 20.66 3.01 2.29
C LEU A 176 22.08 2.44 2.22
N LEU A 177 22.38 1.67 1.19
CA LEU A 177 23.66 0.98 1.01
C LEU A 177 24.84 1.92 0.78
N SER A 178 24.60 3.17 0.37
CA SER A 178 25.66 4.19 0.26
C SER A 178 26.35 4.49 1.59
N GLY A 179 25.68 4.23 2.72
CA GLY A 179 26.16 4.57 4.06
C GLY A 179 26.11 6.05 4.42
N ASN A 180 25.67 6.91 3.49
CA ASN A 180 25.56 8.36 3.69
C ASN A 180 24.19 8.78 4.27
N THR A 181 23.51 7.87 4.95
CA THR A 181 22.20 8.13 5.57
C THR A 181 22.35 8.34 7.07
N THR A 182 21.26 8.71 7.75
CA THR A 182 21.20 8.76 9.22
C THR A 182 21.42 7.38 9.87
N TYR A 183 21.25 6.30 9.10
CA TYR A 183 21.48 4.92 9.54
C TYR A 183 22.94 4.49 9.48
N GLY A 184 23.83 5.33 8.93
CA GLY A 184 25.26 5.05 8.84
C GLY A 184 25.61 3.94 7.85
N ALA A 185 26.87 3.49 7.91
CA ALA A 185 27.41 2.50 6.98
C ALA A 185 26.80 1.10 7.20
N PRO A 186 26.59 0.30 6.13
CA PRO A 186 26.01 -1.04 6.24
C PRO A 186 26.73 -1.97 7.23
N SER A 187 28.05 -1.80 7.40
CA SER A 187 28.85 -2.58 8.36
C SER A 187 28.54 -2.27 9.83
N THR A 188 27.75 -1.24 10.12
CA THR A 188 27.34 -0.85 11.48
C THR A 188 25.88 -1.16 11.79
N TRP A 189 25.12 -1.65 10.81
CA TRP A 189 23.70 -1.91 10.97
C TRP A 189 23.44 -3.06 11.94
N ASN A 190 22.36 -2.91 12.72
CA ASN A 190 21.91 -3.88 13.71
C ASN A 190 20.38 -3.82 13.83
N GLY A 191 19.78 -4.52 14.80
CA GLY A 191 18.32 -4.53 14.92
C GLY A 191 17.66 -3.20 15.14
N GLN A 192 18.33 -2.24 15.79
CA GLN A 192 17.81 -0.89 15.90
C GLN A 192 17.68 -0.22 14.53
N THR A 193 18.60 -0.49 13.60
CA THR A 193 18.51 0.02 12.24
C THR A 193 17.23 -0.44 11.55
N LEU A 194 16.82 -1.70 11.74
CA LEU A 194 15.58 -2.21 11.18
C LEU A 194 14.35 -1.60 11.84
N GLU A 195 14.35 -1.47 13.17
CA GLU A 195 13.27 -0.80 13.90
C GLU A 195 13.11 0.66 13.45
N ASP A 196 14.22 1.37 13.30
CA ASP A 196 14.24 2.78 12.91
C ASP A 196 13.81 2.98 11.44
N LEU A 197 13.94 1.97 10.59
CA LEU A 197 13.45 1.99 9.19
C LEU A 197 11.93 1.77 9.09
N GLU A 198 11.28 1.39 10.20
CA GLU A 198 9.83 1.20 10.31
C GLU A 198 9.26 0.26 9.25
N ILE A 199 8.39 0.76 8.36
CA ILE A 199 7.68 -0.04 7.35
C ILE A 199 8.55 -0.37 6.14
N LEU A 200 9.63 0.38 5.91
CA LEU A 200 10.43 0.25 4.69
C LEU A 200 11.00 -1.16 4.46
N PRO A 201 11.54 -1.88 5.48
CA PRO A 201 12.09 -3.21 5.29
C PRO A 201 11.10 -4.19 4.64
N LEU A 202 9.79 -4.01 4.82
CA LEU A 202 8.76 -4.86 4.19
C LEU A 202 8.79 -4.82 2.66
N TYR A 203 9.40 -3.79 2.06
CA TYR A 203 9.49 -3.61 0.62
C TYR A 203 10.92 -3.85 0.08
N LEU A 204 11.91 -4.00 0.95
CA LEU A 204 13.31 -4.16 0.55
C LEU A 204 13.64 -5.61 0.19
N THR A 205 14.68 -5.79 -0.60
CA THR A 205 15.07 -7.06 -1.19
C THR A 205 16.31 -7.65 -0.53
N GLN A 206 16.68 -8.87 -0.93
CA GLN A 206 17.78 -9.64 -0.34
C GLN A 206 19.12 -8.88 -0.20
N PRO A 207 19.60 -8.06 -1.16
CA PRO A 207 20.86 -7.33 -1.04
C PRO A 207 20.95 -6.39 0.17
N PHE A 208 19.81 -5.86 0.62
CA PHE A 208 19.72 -5.08 1.86
C PHE A 208 19.93 -5.99 3.08
N TYR A 209 19.21 -7.11 3.14
CA TYR A 209 19.26 -8.04 4.26
C TYR A 209 20.62 -8.74 4.41
N GLU A 210 21.34 -8.98 3.32
CA GLU A 210 22.70 -9.54 3.34
C GLU A 210 23.72 -8.66 4.11
N LYS A 211 23.37 -7.42 4.47
CA LYS A 211 24.21 -6.54 5.29
C LYS A 211 24.10 -6.78 6.79
N PHE A 212 23.17 -7.62 7.22
CA PHE A 212 22.99 -8.00 8.61
C PHE A 212 23.58 -9.40 8.90
N ASP A 213 24.09 -9.60 10.11
CA ASP A 213 24.67 -10.88 10.54
C ASP A 213 23.70 -12.06 10.35
N THR A 214 24.21 -13.23 9.99
CA THR A 214 23.41 -14.43 9.64
C THR A 214 22.49 -14.93 10.75
N VAL A 215 22.85 -14.69 12.02
CA VAL A 215 21.99 -14.97 13.19
C VAL A 215 20.80 -14.01 13.23
N PHE A 216 21.06 -12.73 12.92
CA PHE A 216 20.07 -11.67 12.88
C PHE A 216 19.12 -11.80 11.68
N ASN A 217 19.64 -12.25 10.54
CA ASN A 217 18.86 -12.56 9.34
C ASN A 217 17.79 -13.63 9.59
N LYS A 218 18.12 -14.70 10.33
CA LYS A 218 17.15 -15.77 10.68
C LYS A 218 16.06 -15.28 11.63
N GLU A 219 16.39 -14.43 12.60
CA GLU A 219 15.39 -13.87 13.52
C GLU A 219 14.56 -12.73 12.90
N CYS A 220 15.12 -11.95 11.97
CA CYS A 220 14.36 -10.94 11.23
C CYS A 220 13.43 -11.54 10.18
N PHE A 221 13.83 -12.61 9.50
CA PHE A 221 12.90 -13.37 8.66
C PHE A 221 11.68 -13.85 9.46
N LEU A 222 11.88 -14.24 10.72
CA LEU A 222 10.78 -14.60 11.63
C LEU A 222 10.02 -13.36 12.10
N PHE A 223 10.68 -12.29 12.56
CA PHE A 223 10.02 -11.14 13.19
C PHE A 223 9.37 -10.15 12.20
N PHE A 224 10.00 -9.89 11.06
CA PHE A 224 9.44 -9.10 9.96
C PHE A 224 8.56 -9.94 9.04
N GLY A 225 8.81 -11.25 8.89
CA GLY A 225 7.83 -12.17 8.31
C GLY A 225 6.54 -12.23 9.14
N ILE A 226 6.65 -12.17 10.47
CA ILE A 226 5.51 -12.02 11.40
C ILE A 226 4.91 -10.59 11.37
N SER A 227 5.69 -9.54 11.10
CA SER A 227 5.15 -8.18 10.94
C SER A 227 4.48 -7.95 9.58
N TYR A 228 4.92 -8.64 8.52
CA TYR A 228 4.19 -8.79 7.26
C TYR A 228 2.84 -9.48 7.52
N PHE A 229 2.84 -10.49 8.39
CA PHE A 229 1.65 -11.16 8.95
C PHE A 229 0.67 -10.22 9.67
N LEU A 230 1.17 -9.18 10.35
CA LEU A 230 0.34 -8.15 10.99
C LEU A 230 0.02 -6.96 10.06
N GLY A 231 0.81 -6.72 9.02
CA GLY A 231 0.64 -5.63 8.04
C GLY A 231 -0.33 -5.97 6.92
N VAL A 232 -0.42 -7.24 6.52
CA VAL A 232 -1.51 -7.77 5.66
C VAL A 232 -2.86 -7.75 6.41
N LEU A 233 -2.85 -7.53 7.73
CA LEU A 233 -4.02 -7.29 8.58
C LEU A 233 -4.65 -5.88 8.42
N LEU A 234 -4.27 -5.11 7.39
CA LEU A 234 -4.92 -3.83 7.03
C LEU A 234 -6.11 -3.99 6.08
N ILE A 235 -6.66 -5.19 5.93
CA ILE A 235 -8.08 -5.28 5.62
C ILE A 235 -8.80 -4.82 6.90
N PRO A 236 -9.60 -3.72 6.86
CA PRO A 236 -10.32 -3.29 8.04
C PRO A 236 -11.06 -4.49 8.63
N ASP A 237 -10.82 -4.75 9.92
CA ASP A 237 -11.41 -5.84 10.70
C ASP A 237 -12.94 -5.69 10.63
N GLU A 238 -13.54 -6.30 9.61
CA GLU A 238 -14.95 -6.56 9.56
C GLU A 238 -15.15 -7.84 10.38
N GLU A 239 -15.88 -7.75 11.49
CA GLU A 239 -16.24 -8.96 12.23
C GLU A 239 -16.95 -9.93 11.28
N CYS A 240 -16.66 -11.22 11.37
CA CYS A 240 -17.33 -12.23 10.55
C CYS A 240 -18.82 -12.23 10.86
N THR A 241 -19.64 -11.69 9.94
CA THR A 241 -21.10 -11.59 10.10
C THR A 241 -21.84 -12.66 9.31
N SER A 242 -21.25 -13.15 8.22
CA SER A 242 -21.79 -14.25 7.40
C SER A 242 -21.65 -15.63 8.06
N GLY A 243 -20.95 -15.73 9.20
CA GLY A 243 -20.71 -16.99 9.92
C GLY A 243 -19.45 -17.71 9.44
N ALA A 244 -18.78 -18.41 10.37
CA ALA A 244 -17.49 -19.03 10.12
C ALA A 244 -17.55 -20.05 8.97
N ILE A 245 -16.54 -20.00 8.09
CA ILE A 245 -16.38 -20.98 7.00
C ILE A 245 -15.92 -22.30 7.62
N THR A 246 -16.72 -23.34 7.41
CA THR A 246 -16.46 -24.70 7.85
C THR A 246 -16.44 -25.65 6.66
N GLN A 247 -16.00 -26.90 6.87
CA GLN A 247 -16.09 -27.94 5.84
C GLN A 247 -17.52 -28.12 5.30
N VAL A 248 -18.55 -27.93 6.14
CA VAL A 248 -19.96 -28.01 5.73
C VAL A 248 -20.28 -26.87 4.77
N THR A 249 -19.84 -25.65 5.09
CA THR A 249 -20.00 -24.47 4.22
C THR A 249 -19.30 -24.66 2.88
N ILE A 250 -18.05 -25.16 2.89
CA ILE A 250 -17.24 -25.38 1.68
C ILE A 250 -17.87 -26.44 0.75
N SER A 251 -18.58 -27.41 1.33
CA SER A 251 -19.25 -28.47 0.57
C SER A 251 -20.57 -28.02 -0.08
N ASP A 252 -21.06 -26.82 0.25
CA ASP A 252 -22.27 -26.26 -0.34
C ASP A 252 -21.98 -25.73 -1.76
N PRO A 253 -22.78 -26.09 -2.79
CA PRO A 253 -22.58 -25.62 -4.15
C PRO A 253 -22.74 -24.09 -4.34
N THR A 254 -23.25 -23.38 -3.32
CA THR A 254 -23.38 -21.92 -3.32
C THR A 254 -22.20 -21.21 -2.66
N PHE A 255 -21.24 -21.93 -2.09
CA PHE A 255 -19.98 -21.35 -1.63
C PHE A 255 -19.18 -20.80 -2.83
N PRO A 256 -18.58 -19.58 -2.77
CA PRO A 256 -18.43 -18.67 -1.62
C PRO A 256 -19.44 -17.49 -1.57
N PHE A 257 -20.59 -17.56 -2.24
CA PHE A 257 -21.44 -16.38 -2.49
C PHE A 257 -22.00 -15.66 -1.24
N ASP A 258 -22.14 -16.34 -0.11
CA ASP A 258 -22.59 -15.74 1.17
C ASP A 258 -21.54 -14.79 1.78
N TYR A 259 -20.30 -14.85 1.30
CA TYR A 259 -19.20 -13.97 1.67
C TYR A 259 -19.03 -12.93 0.56
N THR A 260 -19.82 -11.85 0.63
CA THR A 260 -19.95 -10.89 -0.49
C THR A 260 -18.77 -9.94 -0.68
N THR A 261 -17.84 -9.88 0.28
CA THR A 261 -16.61 -9.08 0.21
C THR A 261 -15.40 -9.91 0.59
N ALA A 262 -14.24 -9.56 0.03
CA ALA A 262 -12.96 -10.15 0.41
C ALA A 262 -12.69 -10.01 1.93
N ALA A 263 -13.14 -8.90 2.55
CA ALA A 263 -13.04 -8.70 3.99
C ALA A 263 -13.89 -9.70 4.80
N GLN A 264 -15.16 -9.92 4.43
CA GLN A 264 -16.00 -10.94 5.07
C GLN A 264 -15.41 -12.34 4.85
N PHE A 265 -14.96 -12.66 3.64
CA PHE A 265 -14.34 -13.95 3.35
C PHE A 265 -13.08 -14.19 4.21
N ASN A 266 -12.18 -13.21 4.30
CA ASN A 266 -10.98 -13.28 5.13
C ASN A 266 -11.28 -13.41 6.63
N SER A 267 -12.23 -12.63 7.13
CA SER A 267 -12.62 -12.67 8.55
C SER A 267 -13.29 -13.99 8.95
N CYS A 268 -14.01 -14.62 8.03
CA CYS A 268 -14.76 -15.86 8.27
C CYS A 268 -13.95 -17.14 7.96
N LEU A 269 -12.84 -17.04 7.25
CA LEU A 269 -11.97 -18.18 6.92
C LEU A 269 -10.82 -18.30 7.93
N SER A 270 -10.68 -19.47 8.56
CA SER A 270 -9.56 -19.75 9.46
C SER A 270 -8.41 -20.47 8.74
N ALA A 271 -7.17 -20.21 9.14
CA ALA A 271 -5.99 -20.89 8.62
C ALA A 271 -6.06 -22.42 8.74
N THR A 272 -6.62 -22.92 9.85
CA THR A 272 -6.83 -24.36 10.05
C THR A 272 -7.85 -24.92 9.07
N THR A 273 -8.97 -24.23 8.85
CA THR A 273 -9.98 -24.65 7.85
C THR A 273 -9.36 -24.66 6.45
N THR A 274 -8.58 -23.63 6.11
CA THR A 274 -7.89 -23.52 4.83
C THR A 274 -6.94 -24.70 4.60
N ARG A 275 -6.04 -24.98 5.55
CA ARG A 275 -5.11 -26.12 5.45
C ARG A 275 -5.83 -27.45 5.25
N ASP A 276 -6.91 -27.68 6.00
CA ASP A 276 -7.60 -28.97 6.01
C ASP A 276 -8.51 -29.17 4.77
N ASN A 277 -8.85 -28.10 4.05
CA ASN A 277 -9.81 -28.12 2.94
C ASN A 277 -9.31 -27.41 1.67
N LEU A 278 -8.01 -27.16 1.55
CA LEU A 278 -7.41 -26.30 0.52
C LEU A 278 -7.89 -26.62 -0.89
N ALA A 279 -7.77 -27.88 -1.30
CA ALA A 279 -8.18 -28.32 -2.64
C ALA A 279 -9.65 -28.01 -2.95
N ALA A 280 -10.54 -28.22 -1.98
CA ALA A 280 -11.98 -27.96 -2.14
C ALA A 280 -12.27 -26.46 -2.23
N ILE A 281 -11.57 -25.65 -1.43
CA ILE A 281 -11.72 -24.19 -1.45
C ILE A 281 -11.23 -23.64 -2.80
N THR A 282 -10.02 -24.00 -3.24
CA THR A 282 -9.44 -23.49 -4.49
C THR A 282 -10.17 -23.97 -5.74
N GLN A 283 -10.99 -25.02 -5.62
CA GLN A 283 -11.86 -25.49 -6.70
C GLN A 283 -13.19 -24.73 -6.76
N ALA A 284 -13.68 -24.25 -5.62
CA ALA A 284 -14.96 -23.54 -5.52
C ALA A 284 -14.83 -22.02 -5.72
N VAL A 285 -13.63 -21.46 -5.51
CA VAL A 285 -13.35 -20.02 -5.61
C VAL A 285 -12.58 -19.72 -6.91
N ASP A 286 -13.07 -18.76 -7.69
CA ASP A 286 -12.42 -18.25 -8.92
C ASP A 286 -12.01 -16.77 -8.83
N ASP A 287 -12.48 -16.04 -7.82
CA ASP A 287 -12.13 -14.64 -7.59
C ASP A 287 -10.66 -14.50 -7.11
N THR A 288 -9.93 -13.58 -7.74
CA THR A 288 -8.50 -13.38 -7.51
C THR A 288 -8.19 -12.86 -6.10
N GLU A 289 -9.03 -11.99 -5.53
CA GLU A 289 -8.83 -11.48 -4.17
C GLU A 289 -9.06 -12.60 -3.14
N TYR A 290 -10.02 -13.49 -3.41
CA TYR A 290 -10.35 -14.59 -2.50
C TYR A 290 -9.29 -15.68 -2.58
N LEU A 291 -8.81 -16.01 -3.78
CA LEU A 291 -7.68 -16.91 -3.97
C LEU A 291 -6.40 -16.41 -3.30
N ARG A 292 -6.16 -15.09 -3.31
CA ARG A 292 -5.06 -14.48 -2.55
C ARG A 292 -5.24 -14.68 -1.05
N ILE A 293 -6.43 -14.42 -0.51
CA ILE A 293 -6.77 -14.69 0.89
C ILE A 293 -6.55 -16.16 1.26
N VAL A 294 -6.91 -17.10 0.39
CA VAL A 294 -6.68 -18.53 0.62
C VAL A 294 -5.19 -18.84 0.74
N LEU A 295 -4.36 -18.27 -0.14
CA LEU A 295 -2.91 -18.44 -0.08
C LEU A 295 -2.33 -17.84 1.21
N ASP A 296 -2.78 -16.64 1.60
CA ASP A 296 -2.34 -15.96 2.82
C ASP A 296 -2.73 -16.75 4.08
N LYS A 297 -3.97 -17.26 4.13
CA LYS A 297 -4.48 -18.12 5.22
C LYS A 297 -3.70 -19.42 5.36
N LEU A 298 -3.25 -19.98 4.23
CA LEU A 298 -2.44 -21.20 4.23
C LEU A 298 -1.04 -20.94 4.82
N GLN A 299 -0.48 -19.75 4.60
CA GLN A 299 0.83 -19.40 5.15
C GLN A 299 0.81 -19.27 6.68
N GLU A 300 -0.34 -18.97 7.30
CA GLU A 300 -0.45 -18.83 8.78
C GLU A 300 -0.20 -20.13 9.53
N VAL A 301 -0.33 -21.28 8.87
CA VAL A 301 -0.13 -22.57 9.53
C VAL A 301 1.36 -22.95 9.69
N GLY A 302 2.29 -22.17 9.12
CA GLY A 302 3.75 -22.35 9.24
C GLY A 302 4.35 -23.60 8.58
N HIS A 303 3.57 -24.67 8.43
CA HIS A 303 3.94 -25.92 7.76
C HIS A 303 2.94 -26.21 6.63
N TRP A 304 3.14 -25.56 5.48
CA TRP A 304 2.27 -25.70 4.30
C TRP A 304 3.01 -26.16 3.04
N ALA A 305 4.32 -26.33 3.08
CA ALA A 305 5.12 -26.72 1.92
C ALA A 305 4.64 -28.03 1.25
N ASP A 306 4.08 -28.96 2.02
CA ASP A 306 3.51 -30.22 1.50
C ASP A 306 2.17 -30.03 0.75
N GLN A 307 1.54 -28.87 0.91
CA GLN A 307 0.24 -28.52 0.32
C GLN A 307 0.38 -27.83 -1.05
N VAL A 308 1.61 -27.53 -1.49
CA VAL A 308 1.90 -26.84 -2.77
C VAL A 308 1.26 -27.55 -3.97
N LYS A 309 1.22 -28.88 -3.93
CA LYS A 309 0.63 -29.73 -4.99
C LYS A 309 -0.86 -29.47 -5.23
N VAL A 310 -1.58 -28.98 -4.22
CA VAL A 310 -3.04 -28.77 -4.29
C VAL A 310 -3.45 -27.30 -4.28
N LEU A 311 -2.51 -26.38 -4.53
CA LEU A 311 -2.80 -24.93 -4.60
C LEU A 311 -3.77 -24.56 -5.74
N GLY A 312 -3.82 -25.34 -6.82
CA GLY A 312 -4.75 -25.10 -7.92
C GLY A 312 -4.67 -23.66 -8.46
N PRO A 313 -5.81 -23.00 -8.74
CA PRO A 313 -5.87 -21.60 -9.17
C PRO A 313 -5.21 -20.60 -8.22
N ALA A 314 -5.14 -20.88 -6.91
CA ALA A 314 -4.54 -19.95 -5.94
C ALA A 314 -3.05 -19.71 -6.22
N SER A 315 -2.36 -20.69 -6.84
CA SER A 315 -0.96 -20.53 -7.26
C SER A 315 -0.72 -19.36 -8.22
N ARG A 316 -1.75 -18.89 -8.95
CA ARG A 316 -1.64 -17.75 -9.88
C ARG A 316 -1.65 -16.39 -9.20
N THR A 317 -2.03 -16.35 -7.94
CA THR A 317 -2.01 -15.13 -7.11
C THR A 317 -0.71 -14.98 -6.33
N ALA A 318 0.19 -15.96 -6.46
CA ALA A 318 1.46 -16.00 -5.76
C ALA A 318 2.46 -14.98 -6.31
N THR A 319 3.25 -14.41 -5.41
CA THR A 319 4.39 -13.55 -5.68
C THR A 319 5.68 -14.36 -5.82
N SER A 320 6.77 -13.72 -6.26
CA SER A 320 8.11 -14.34 -6.25
C SER A 320 8.51 -14.82 -4.85
N GLU A 321 8.14 -14.06 -3.83
CA GLU A 321 8.39 -14.33 -2.42
C GLU A 321 7.61 -15.57 -1.98
N ASP A 322 6.34 -15.68 -2.35
CA ASP A 322 5.53 -16.86 -2.07
C ASP A 322 6.15 -18.13 -2.67
N ILE A 323 6.58 -18.06 -3.94
CA ILE A 323 7.19 -19.18 -4.67
C ILE A 323 8.53 -19.61 -4.04
N SER A 324 9.31 -18.66 -3.49
CA SER A 324 10.57 -18.98 -2.82
C SER A 324 10.39 -19.85 -1.57
N MET A 325 9.19 -19.86 -0.99
CA MET A 325 8.83 -20.70 0.16
C MET A 325 8.33 -22.10 -0.25
N TRP A 326 8.15 -22.36 -1.55
CA TRP A 326 7.63 -23.64 -2.04
C TRP A 326 8.74 -24.68 -2.10
N ASN A 327 8.51 -25.83 -1.47
CA ASN A 327 9.43 -26.97 -1.56
C ASN A 327 9.11 -27.86 -2.77
N ILE A 328 9.42 -27.40 -3.98
CA ILE A 328 9.07 -28.08 -5.25
C ILE A 328 10.12 -29.13 -5.62
N THR A 329 10.27 -30.17 -4.80
CA THR A 329 11.27 -31.23 -5.05
C THR A 329 10.84 -32.24 -6.10
N GLN A 330 9.53 -32.46 -6.26
CA GLN A 330 8.99 -33.51 -7.12
C GLN A 330 8.43 -32.95 -8.43
N ILE A 331 8.69 -33.64 -9.54
CA ILE A 331 8.28 -33.22 -10.89
C ILE A 331 6.75 -33.23 -11.08
N ASP A 332 6.04 -34.10 -10.36
CA ASP A 332 4.58 -34.13 -10.34
C ASP A 332 3.99 -32.87 -9.70
N THR A 333 4.62 -32.35 -8.65
CA THR A 333 4.24 -31.07 -8.02
C THR A 333 4.44 -29.91 -8.99
N LEU A 334 5.56 -29.88 -9.73
CA LEU A 334 5.77 -28.89 -10.78
C LEU A 334 4.74 -29.02 -11.91
N SER A 335 4.41 -30.24 -12.33
CA SER A 335 3.41 -30.50 -13.36
C SER A 335 2.02 -30.00 -12.94
N ASP A 336 1.64 -30.21 -11.69
CA ASP A 336 0.35 -29.74 -11.16
C ASP A 336 0.30 -28.21 -11.06
N LEU A 337 1.41 -27.56 -10.67
CA LEU A 337 1.53 -26.10 -10.69
C LEU A 337 1.46 -25.52 -12.11
N MET A 338 2.10 -26.16 -13.07
CA MET A 338 2.12 -25.75 -14.49
C MET A 338 0.86 -26.14 -15.26
N ASN A 339 -0.12 -26.76 -14.61
CA ASN A 339 -1.37 -27.14 -15.23
C ASN A 339 -2.12 -25.89 -15.73
N SER A 340 -2.34 -25.81 -17.04
CA SER A 340 -3.00 -24.67 -17.69
C SER A 340 -4.48 -24.52 -17.32
N ALA A 341 -5.11 -25.56 -16.77
CA ALA A 341 -6.49 -25.48 -16.27
C ALA A 341 -6.63 -24.52 -15.07
N ASN A 342 -5.55 -24.23 -14.35
CA ASN A 342 -5.52 -23.35 -13.18
C ASN A 342 -5.33 -21.86 -13.55
N GLY A 343 -5.41 -21.50 -14.84
CA GLY A 343 -5.16 -20.16 -15.33
C GLY A 343 -3.75 -19.94 -15.86
N GLU A 344 -3.50 -18.78 -16.46
CA GLU A 344 -2.20 -18.42 -17.02
C GLU A 344 -1.24 -17.97 -15.92
N TRP A 345 0.01 -18.41 -16.02
CA TRP A 345 1.09 -17.90 -15.18
C TRP A 345 1.55 -16.53 -15.65
N ASP A 346 1.91 -15.66 -14.72
CA ASP A 346 2.75 -14.50 -15.04
C ASP A 346 4.07 -15.01 -15.65
N PRO A 347 4.42 -14.63 -16.89
CA PRO A 347 5.66 -15.06 -17.55
C PRO A 347 6.93 -14.79 -16.72
N THR A 348 6.92 -13.77 -15.87
CA THR A 348 8.05 -13.43 -14.99
C THR A 348 8.21 -14.41 -13.82
N LEU A 349 7.13 -15.07 -13.40
CA LEU A 349 7.12 -16.03 -12.30
C LEU A 349 7.34 -17.48 -12.75
N VAL A 350 7.10 -17.80 -14.03
CA VAL A 350 7.37 -19.14 -14.61
C VAL A 350 8.83 -19.55 -14.40
N SER A 351 9.76 -18.61 -14.58
CA SER A 351 11.19 -18.85 -14.37
C SER A 351 11.50 -19.12 -12.89
N SER A 352 10.88 -18.42 -11.95
CA SER A 352 11.06 -18.62 -10.51
C SER A 352 10.54 -19.99 -10.05
N THR A 353 9.37 -20.40 -10.51
CA THR A 353 8.80 -21.73 -10.18
C THR A 353 9.62 -22.87 -10.76
N THR A 354 10.14 -22.69 -11.97
CA THR A 354 11.01 -23.69 -12.63
C THR A 354 12.39 -23.75 -11.96
N ASN A 355 12.96 -22.62 -11.58
CA ASN A 355 14.26 -22.56 -10.89
C ASN A 355 14.19 -23.14 -9.48
N SER A 356 13.10 -22.89 -8.72
CA SER A 356 12.86 -23.51 -7.41
C SER A 356 12.92 -25.05 -7.49
N HIS A 357 12.36 -25.65 -8.54
CA HIS A 357 12.47 -27.10 -8.78
C HIS A 357 13.91 -27.55 -9.07
N LEU A 358 14.64 -26.79 -9.90
CA LEU A 358 16.02 -27.12 -10.30
C LEU A 358 17.02 -26.97 -9.13
N GLU A 359 16.78 -26.04 -8.21
CA GLU A 359 17.61 -25.82 -7.02
C GLU A 359 17.40 -26.90 -5.95
N CYS A 360 16.17 -27.44 -5.83
CA CYS A 360 15.85 -28.51 -4.89
C CYS A 360 16.09 -29.93 -5.43
N GLY A 361 16.08 -30.14 -6.75
CA GLY A 361 16.19 -31.44 -7.42
C GLY A 361 17.63 -31.90 -7.76
N GLY A 362 18.65 -31.21 -7.24
CA GLY A 362 20.06 -31.46 -7.54
C GLY A 362 20.72 -32.71 -6.91
N HIS A 363 19.94 -33.66 -6.35
CA HIS A 363 20.46 -34.91 -5.79
C HIS A 363 19.64 -36.14 -6.18
#